data_AF-A0A1Q9S318-F1
#
_entry.id   AF-A0A1Q9S318-F1
#
_cell.length_a   1.000
_cell.length_b   1.000
_cell.length_c   1.000
_cell.angle_alpha   90.00
_cell.angle_beta   90.00
_cell.angle_gamma   90.00
#
_symmetry.space_group_name_H-M   'P 1'
#
loop_
_entity.id
_entity.type
_entity.pdbx_description
1 polymer ?
#
loop_
_entity_poly.entity_id
_entity_poly.type
_entity_poly.pdbx_seq_one_letter_code
_entity_poly.pdbx_strand_id
1 'polypeptide(L)'
;MNAVSGGGHTITDMAAAKPSRLRLTALTSALFVASCTVLPGAGVSTSSVSPDELVVSADGRYLSHGDGRPFLWVGDTAWGIFGRLTRPEITEYLTARAEQGFTVIQMVTVMPVWDGVNAEGVEIGDLGAPNPEYFGLVDHAVDETSGSAWSRRCGRSGRATSTT
;
A
#
# COMPACT_ATOMS: atom_id res chain seq x y z
N MET A 1 52.34 -15.34 -19.06
CA MET A 1 52.34 -16.24 -20.22
C MET A 1 52.00 -17.63 -19.73
N ASN A 2 50.81 -18.13 -20.03
CA ASN A 2 50.50 -19.56 -20.03
C ASN A 2 49.61 -19.80 -21.25
N ALA A 3 50.04 -20.74 -22.09
CA ALA A 3 49.48 -21.04 -23.39
C ALA A 3 48.53 -22.26 -23.29
N VAL A 4 47.39 -22.11 -23.98
CA VAL A 4 46.70 -23.08 -24.86
C VAL A 4 46.44 -24.51 -24.37
N SER A 5 45.15 -24.84 -24.29
CA SER A 5 44.50 -26.00 -24.96
C SER A 5 42.99 -25.68 -24.97
N GLY A 6 42.21 -25.68 -26.06
CA GLY A 6 42.33 -26.38 -27.34
C GLY A 6 41.36 -27.57 -27.35
N GLY A 7 40.21 -27.41 -28.01
CA GLY A 7 39.21 -28.47 -28.29
C GLY A 7 37.91 -28.30 -27.49
N GLY A 8 36.70 -28.17 -28.06
CA GLY A 8 36.22 -28.49 -29.40
C GLY A 8 35.05 -29.48 -29.28
N HIS A 9 33.81 -28.95 -29.39
CA HIS A 9 32.54 -29.62 -29.74
C HIS A 9 32.11 -30.80 -28.83
N THR A 10 30.87 -30.91 -28.35
CA THR A 10 29.65 -31.08 -29.14
C THR A 10 28.42 -30.87 -28.25
N ILE A 11 27.42 -30.17 -28.79
CA ILE A 11 26.04 -30.19 -28.33
C ILE A 11 25.52 -31.62 -28.57
N THR A 12 25.32 -32.40 -27.51
CA THR A 12 24.63 -33.70 -27.62
C THR A 12 23.13 -33.45 -27.54
N ASP A 13 22.57 -33.27 -28.74
CA ASP A 13 21.41 -33.99 -29.27
C ASP A 13 20.27 -34.32 -28.28
N MET A 14 19.25 -33.46 -28.30
CA MET A 14 17.89 -33.82 -27.90
C MET A 14 17.31 -34.78 -28.94
N ALA A 15 17.41 -36.08 -28.66
CA ALA A 15 16.71 -37.10 -29.42
C ALA A 15 15.62 -37.75 -28.55
N ALA A 16 14.36 -37.39 -28.81
CA ALA A 16 13.23 -38.32 -28.71
C ALA A 16 11.99 -37.75 -29.43
N ALA A 17 11.91 -38.01 -30.73
CA ALA A 17 10.67 -37.92 -31.49
C ALA A 17 9.76 -39.12 -31.18
N LYS A 18 8.45 -38.89 -31.00
CA LYS A 18 7.40 -39.93 -31.04
C LYS A 18 6.06 -39.30 -31.47
N PRO A 19 5.14 -40.05 -32.08
CA PRO A 19 4.66 -39.77 -33.41
C PRO A 19 3.32 -39.03 -33.40
N SER A 20 3.13 -38.25 -34.46
CA SER A 20 1.88 -37.65 -34.86
C SER A 20 0.78 -38.69 -35.02
N ARG A 21 -0.35 -38.46 -34.36
CA ARG A 21 -1.64 -39.03 -34.77
C ARG A 21 -2.59 -37.87 -35.04
N LEU A 22 -2.60 -37.45 -36.31
CA LEU A 22 -3.67 -36.64 -36.87
C LEU A 22 -5.00 -37.37 -36.64
N ARG A 23 -5.88 -36.80 -35.82
CA ARG A 23 -7.30 -37.16 -35.82
C ARG A 23 -8.04 -36.01 -36.48
N LEU A 24 -8.33 -36.20 -37.76
CA LEU A 24 -9.29 -35.42 -38.52
C LEU A 24 -10.69 -35.88 -38.07
N THR A 25 -11.39 -35.06 -37.29
CA THR A 25 -12.82 -35.25 -37.04
C THR A 25 -13.55 -33.95 -37.31
N ALA A 26 -14.18 -33.94 -38.49
CA ALA A 26 -15.41 -33.28 -38.91
C ALA A 26 -15.74 -31.89 -38.31
N LEU A 27 -15.74 -30.90 -39.21
CA LEU A 27 -16.60 -29.72 -39.11
C LEU A 27 -18.05 -30.14 -38.91
N THR A 28 -18.66 -29.72 -37.80
CA THR A 28 -20.12 -29.55 -37.72
C THR A 28 -20.39 -28.10 -37.38
N SER A 29 -20.61 -27.30 -38.41
CA SER A 29 -21.31 -26.02 -38.31
C SER A 29 -22.71 -26.28 -37.79
N ALA A 30 -23.01 -25.83 -36.58
CA ALA A 30 -24.37 -25.65 -36.11
C ALA A 30 -24.56 -24.14 -35.90
N LEU A 31 -25.27 -23.50 -36.82
CA LEU A 31 -25.90 -22.21 -36.57
C LEU A 31 -26.81 -22.36 -35.36
N PHE A 32 -26.46 -21.71 -34.25
CA PHE A 32 -27.37 -21.49 -33.13
C PHE A 32 -27.77 -20.02 -33.16
N VAL A 33 -28.83 -19.71 -33.92
CA VAL A 33 -29.56 -18.45 -33.78
C VAL A 33 -30.70 -18.72 -32.81
N ALA A 34 -30.50 -18.35 -31.55
CA ALA A 34 -31.53 -18.17 -30.52
C ALA A 34 -31.00 -17.11 -29.56
N SER A 35 -31.34 -15.84 -29.77
CA SER A 35 -32.45 -15.15 -29.09
C SER A 35 -32.19 -14.90 -27.59
N CYS A 36 -31.85 -13.65 -27.31
CA CYS A 36 -32.15 -12.87 -26.10
C CYS A 36 -31.88 -13.54 -24.74
N THR A 37 -30.72 -13.24 -24.17
CA THR A 37 -30.70 -12.58 -22.85
C THR A 37 -29.60 -11.52 -22.86
N VAL A 38 -29.98 -10.25 -22.99
CA VAL A 38 -29.17 -9.17 -22.42
C VAL A 38 -29.12 -9.47 -20.93
N LEU A 39 -27.98 -9.95 -20.43
CA LEU A 39 -27.72 -10.05 -19.00
C LEU A 39 -27.81 -8.63 -18.43
N PRO A 40 -28.83 -8.29 -17.62
CA PRO A 40 -28.82 -7.03 -16.89
C PRO A 40 -27.82 -7.18 -15.75
N GLY A 41 -26.78 -6.35 -15.78
CA GLY A 41 -25.94 -6.12 -14.63
C GLY A 41 -24.82 -7.15 -14.44
N ALA A 42 -23.72 -6.96 -15.18
CA ALA A 42 -22.45 -6.96 -14.45
C ALA A 42 -22.59 -5.89 -13.37
N GLY A 43 -22.88 -6.29 -12.13
CA GLY A 43 -22.93 -5.39 -11.00
C GLY A 43 -21.61 -4.66 -10.96
N VAL A 44 -21.63 -3.36 -11.29
CA VAL A 44 -20.52 -2.48 -10.94
C VAL A 44 -20.44 -2.56 -9.43
N SER A 45 -19.44 -3.26 -8.92
CA SER A 45 -19.07 -3.19 -7.51
C SER A 45 -18.63 -1.75 -7.25
N THR A 46 -19.59 -0.90 -6.90
CA THR A 46 -19.29 0.43 -6.38
C THR A 46 -18.66 0.21 -5.01
N SER A 47 -17.32 0.31 -4.93
CA SER A 47 -16.63 0.38 -3.65
C SER A 47 -17.23 1.53 -2.86
N SER A 48 -17.84 1.23 -1.71
CA SER A 48 -18.36 2.26 -0.82
C SER A 48 -17.18 2.96 -0.15
N VAL A 49 -16.97 4.23 -0.48
CA VAL A 49 -15.99 5.09 0.20
C VAL A 49 -16.39 5.18 1.68
N SER A 50 -15.45 4.89 2.58
CA SER A 50 -15.76 4.98 4.02
C SER A 50 -15.91 6.44 4.46
N PRO A 51 -16.73 6.74 5.49
CA PRO A 51 -16.93 8.11 5.95
C PRO A 51 -15.66 8.84 6.37
N ASP A 52 -14.58 8.13 6.73
CA ASP A 52 -13.31 8.72 7.18
C ASP A 52 -12.21 8.68 6.10
N GLU A 53 -12.44 7.98 4.99
CA GLU A 53 -11.49 7.91 3.86
C GLU A 53 -11.29 9.29 3.22
N LEU A 54 -10.03 9.65 2.95
CA LEU A 54 -9.70 10.89 2.26
C LEU A 54 -9.93 10.75 0.76
N VAL A 55 -10.72 11.66 0.21
CA VAL A 55 -11.04 11.76 -1.21
C VAL A 55 -10.68 13.15 -1.76
N VAL A 56 -10.46 13.24 -3.06
CA VAL A 56 -10.34 14.52 -3.76
C VAL A 56 -11.74 15.10 -3.96
N SER A 57 -11.89 16.40 -3.71
CA SER A 57 -13.16 17.12 -3.90
C SER A 57 -13.66 17.04 -5.35
N ALA A 58 -14.97 17.19 -5.55
CA ALA A 58 -15.60 17.10 -6.87
C ALA A 58 -15.04 18.13 -7.88
N ASP A 59 -14.57 19.28 -7.41
CA ASP A 59 -13.93 20.32 -8.23
C ASP A 59 -12.41 20.13 -8.39
N GLY A 60 -11.82 19.10 -7.77
CA GLY A 60 -10.42 18.73 -7.89
C GLY A 60 -9.44 19.63 -7.14
N ARG A 61 -9.90 20.45 -6.19
CA ARG A 61 -9.09 21.51 -5.57
C ARG A 61 -8.68 21.27 -4.12
N TYR A 62 -9.37 20.43 -3.39
CA TYR A 62 -9.12 20.17 -1.97
C TYR A 62 -9.37 18.70 -1.60
N LEU A 63 -9.01 18.35 -0.38
CA LEU A 63 -9.29 17.03 0.20
C LEU A 63 -10.53 17.12 1.09
N SER A 64 -11.32 16.05 1.08
CA SER A 64 -12.46 15.86 1.98
C SER A 64 -12.51 14.41 2.46
N HIS A 65 -13.27 14.16 3.51
CA HIS A 65 -13.65 12.81 3.89
C HIS A 65 -14.76 12.27 2.97
N GLY A 66 -14.96 10.95 2.96
CA GLY A 66 -16.00 10.29 2.17
C GLY A 66 -17.42 10.76 2.46
N ASP A 67 -17.67 11.32 3.66
CA ASP A 67 -18.93 11.94 4.05
C ASP A 67 -19.07 13.43 3.67
N GLY A 68 -18.08 14.00 2.99
CA GLY A 68 -18.06 15.38 2.51
C GLY A 68 -17.49 16.41 3.48
N ARG A 69 -17.09 16.03 4.71
CA ARG A 69 -16.38 16.96 5.62
C ARG A 69 -15.04 17.39 5.01
N PRO A 70 -14.70 18.70 4.96
CA PRO A 70 -13.40 19.15 4.47
C PRO A 70 -12.25 18.60 5.32
N PHE A 71 -11.13 18.27 4.69
CA PHE A 71 -9.89 17.88 5.36
C PHE A 71 -8.81 18.93 5.12
N LEU A 72 -8.42 19.65 6.18
CA LEU A 72 -7.30 20.59 6.12
C LEU A 72 -5.99 19.85 6.38
N TRP A 73 -5.09 19.85 5.40
CA TRP A 73 -3.75 19.26 5.51
C TRP A 73 -2.81 20.19 6.26
N VAL A 74 -2.56 19.91 7.54
CA VAL A 74 -1.58 20.62 8.38
C VAL A 74 -0.46 19.63 8.70
N GLY A 75 0.65 19.76 7.98
CA GLY A 75 1.73 18.77 7.97
C GLY A 75 2.89 19.11 8.90
N ASP A 76 3.38 18.11 9.65
CA ASP A 76 4.71 18.10 10.28
C ASP A 76 5.64 17.09 9.58
N THR A 77 6.94 17.22 9.78
CA THR A 77 7.96 16.41 9.10
C THR A 77 8.86 15.68 10.09
N ALA A 78 8.60 14.39 10.28
CA ALA A 78 9.31 13.48 11.18
C ALA A 78 10.16 12.46 10.40
N TRP A 79 11.01 12.94 9.48
CA TRP A 79 11.70 12.07 8.51
C TRP A 79 12.38 10.84 9.15
N GLY A 80 13.16 11.06 10.21
CA GLY A 80 13.91 10.00 10.88
C GLY A 80 13.25 9.56 12.18
N ILE A 81 11.93 9.36 12.19
CA ILE A 81 11.26 8.95 13.43
C ILE A 81 11.69 7.53 13.87
N PHE A 82 11.81 6.58 12.94
CA PHE A 82 12.01 5.16 13.28
C PHE A 82 13.43 4.77 13.68
N GLY A 83 14.46 5.51 13.28
CA GLY A 83 15.85 5.26 13.69
C GLY A 83 16.33 6.17 14.81
N ARG A 84 15.43 6.97 15.40
CA ARG A 84 15.75 7.85 16.53
C ARG A 84 14.85 7.65 17.75
N LEU A 85 13.59 7.32 17.55
CA LEU A 85 12.61 7.24 18.62
C LEU A 85 12.15 5.80 18.86
N THR A 86 12.17 5.39 20.12
CA THR A 86 11.54 4.17 20.64
C THR A 86 10.01 4.33 20.68
N ARG A 87 9.25 3.23 20.89
CA ARG A 87 7.78 3.30 20.97
C ARG A 87 7.23 4.38 21.93
N PRO A 88 7.72 4.51 23.18
CA PRO A 88 7.22 5.53 24.09
C PRO A 88 7.50 6.95 23.59
N GLU A 89 8.67 7.18 23.00
CA GLU A 89 9.06 8.49 22.45
C GLU A 89 8.25 8.85 21.20
N ILE A 90 7.89 7.87 20.37
CA ILE A 90 6.96 8.03 19.25
C ILE A 90 5.58 8.46 19.78
N THR A 91 5.05 7.76 20.79
CA THR A 91 3.76 8.11 21.41
C THR A 91 3.78 9.53 21.99
N GLU A 92 4.85 9.91 22.68
CA GLU A 92 5.04 11.27 23.22
C GLU A 92 5.06 12.32 22.11
N TYR A 93 5.88 12.10 21.07
CA TYR A 93 5.99 12.99 19.92
C TYR A 93 4.63 13.19 19.24
N LEU A 94 3.95 12.08 18.91
CA LEU A 94 2.66 12.10 18.23
C LEU A 94 1.60 12.82 19.09
N THR A 95 1.56 12.53 20.39
CA THR A 95 0.64 13.24 21.30
C THR A 95 0.86 14.75 21.28
N ALA A 96 2.12 15.20 21.36
CA ALA A 96 2.44 16.62 21.30
C ALA A 96 2.04 17.25 19.95
N ARG A 97 2.20 16.54 18.83
CA ARG A 97 1.79 17.04 17.51
C ARG A 97 0.28 17.13 17.34
N ALA A 98 -0.47 16.17 17.89
CA ALA A 98 -1.91 16.24 17.93
C ALA A 98 -2.40 17.45 18.74
N GLU A 99 -1.79 17.73 19.89
CA GLU A 99 -2.11 18.90 20.73
C GLU A 99 -1.77 20.24 20.06
N GLN A 100 -0.79 20.26 19.17
CA GLN A 100 -0.43 21.41 18.34
C GLN A 100 -1.33 21.59 17.12
N GLY A 101 -2.23 20.65 16.84
CA GLY A 101 -3.18 20.72 15.72
C GLY A 101 -2.66 20.23 14.38
N PHE A 102 -1.55 19.47 14.36
CA PHE A 102 -1.10 18.80 13.13
C PHE A 102 -2.06 17.67 12.76
N THR A 103 -2.46 17.61 11.49
CA THR A 103 -3.36 16.57 10.96
C THR A 103 -2.62 15.53 10.13
N VAL A 104 -1.39 15.82 9.69
CA VAL A 104 -0.54 14.92 8.91
C VAL A 104 0.88 14.94 9.44
N ILE A 105 1.48 13.76 9.61
CA ILE A 105 2.90 13.60 9.93
C ILE A 105 3.57 12.85 8.79
N GLN A 106 4.58 13.45 8.17
CA GLN A 106 5.37 12.82 7.12
C GLN A 106 6.57 12.08 7.75
N MET A 107 6.71 10.80 7.45
CA MET A 107 7.72 9.91 8.03
C MET A 107 8.44 9.14 6.92
N VAL A 108 9.75 8.86 7.06
CA VAL A 108 10.45 7.93 6.18
C VAL A 108 10.54 6.57 6.86
N THR A 109 9.88 5.56 6.30
CA THR A 109 9.95 4.19 6.81
C THR A 109 11.37 3.63 6.77
N VAL A 110 12.11 3.87 5.68
CA VAL A 110 13.49 3.40 5.50
C VAL A 110 14.36 4.56 5.04
N MET A 111 15.26 5.02 5.90
CA MET A 111 16.13 6.14 5.59
C MET A 111 17.45 5.67 4.95
N PRO A 112 17.81 6.12 3.74
CA PRO A 112 19.00 5.64 3.03
C PRO A 112 20.34 5.98 3.70
N VAL A 113 20.34 6.99 4.59
CA VAL A 113 21.55 7.43 5.30
C VAL A 113 21.84 6.62 6.56
N TRP A 114 20.95 5.68 6.90
CA TRP A 114 21.06 4.81 8.07
C TRP A 114 21.39 3.38 7.66
N ASP A 115 21.97 2.65 8.59
CA ASP A 115 22.37 1.25 8.45
C ASP A 115 21.20 0.26 8.40
N GLY A 116 19.96 0.76 8.34
CA GLY A 116 18.76 -0.08 8.36
C GLY A 116 18.38 -0.57 9.75
N VAL A 117 18.94 0.03 10.81
CA VAL A 117 18.60 -0.30 12.20
C VAL A 117 17.62 0.74 12.75
N ASN A 118 16.55 0.29 13.40
CA ASN A 118 15.61 1.18 14.09
C ASN A 118 16.12 1.59 15.48
N ALA A 119 15.42 2.50 16.16
CA ALA A 119 15.81 2.98 17.49
C ALA A 119 15.81 1.88 18.58
N GLU A 120 15.15 0.75 18.31
CA GLU A 120 15.10 -0.41 19.20
C GLU A 120 16.23 -1.42 18.90
N GLY A 121 17.14 -1.10 17.98
CA GLY A 121 18.27 -1.95 17.61
C GLY A 121 17.91 -3.09 16.66
N VAL A 122 16.72 -3.04 16.05
CA VAL A 122 16.25 -4.09 15.13
C VAL A 122 16.64 -3.72 13.72
N GLU A 123 17.25 -4.67 12.99
CA GLU A 123 17.60 -4.51 11.59
C GLU A 123 16.38 -4.76 10.68
N ILE A 124 16.27 -3.97 9.60
CA ILE A 124 15.22 -4.08 8.59
C ILE A 124 15.26 -5.40 7.81
N GLY A 125 16.43 -6.03 7.71
CA GLY A 125 16.66 -7.23 6.91
C GLY A 125 16.65 -6.97 5.40
N ASP A 126 16.41 -8.01 4.62
CA ASP A 126 16.30 -7.93 3.15
C ASP A 126 15.01 -7.20 2.76
N LEU A 127 15.07 -6.20 1.88
CA LEU A 127 13.87 -5.48 1.45
C LEU A 127 12.91 -6.34 0.60
N GLY A 128 13.40 -7.45 0.01
CA GLY A 128 12.57 -8.46 -0.65
C GLY A 128 11.83 -9.38 0.34
N ALA A 129 12.30 -9.45 1.59
CA ALA A 129 11.74 -10.25 2.67
C ALA A 129 12.01 -9.55 4.02
N PRO A 130 11.33 -8.41 4.29
CA PRO A 130 11.67 -7.55 5.42
C PRO A 130 11.45 -8.23 6.77
N ASN A 131 12.25 -7.85 7.75
CA ASN A 131 12.10 -8.31 9.14
C ASN A 131 10.80 -7.70 9.73
N PRO A 132 9.78 -8.50 10.05
CA PRO A 132 8.52 -7.99 10.61
C PRO A 132 8.70 -7.28 11.96
N GLU A 133 9.73 -7.65 12.73
CA GLU A 133 10.02 -7.00 14.01
C GLU A 133 10.40 -5.52 13.84
N TYR A 134 11.15 -5.18 12.77
CA TYR A 134 11.48 -3.81 12.42
C TYR A 134 10.21 -2.99 12.16
N PHE A 135 9.29 -3.55 11.37
CA PHE A 135 8.05 -2.91 10.98
C PHE A 135 7.04 -2.83 12.13
N GLY A 136 7.20 -3.64 13.19
CA GLY A 136 6.39 -3.50 14.40
C GLY A 136 6.50 -2.11 15.05
N LEU A 137 7.60 -1.38 14.86
CA LEU A 137 7.73 0.02 15.30
C LEU A 137 6.96 0.99 14.38
N VAL A 138 6.91 0.68 13.08
CA VAL A 138 6.14 1.43 12.08
C VAL A 138 4.65 1.27 12.34
N ASP A 139 4.20 0.03 12.56
CA ASP A 139 2.82 -0.30 12.91
C ASP A 139 2.38 0.45 14.17
N HIS A 140 3.24 0.51 15.19
CA HIS A 140 2.98 1.30 16.41
C HIS A 140 2.69 2.77 16.09
N ALA A 141 3.52 3.41 15.27
CA ALA A 141 3.31 4.81 14.89
C ALA A 141 1.99 5.01 14.11
N VAL A 142 1.66 4.07 13.20
CA VAL A 142 0.40 4.12 12.44
C VAL A 142 -0.80 3.94 13.36
N ASP A 143 -0.76 2.98 14.27
CA ASP A 143 -1.86 2.70 15.21
C ASP A 143 -2.12 3.88 16.16
N GLU A 144 -1.06 4.53 16.65
CA GLU A 144 -1.16 5.72 17.50
C GLU A 144 -1.88 6.89 16.79
N THR A 145 -1.71 7.00 15.46
CA THR A 145 -2.41 8.02 14.64
C THR A 145 -3.79 7.58 14.14
N SER A 146 -4.04 6.28 14.05
CA SER A 146 -5.31 5.70 13.57
C SER A 146 -6.38 5.65 14.66
N GLY A 147 -5.98 5.76 15.93
CA GLY A 147 -6.90 5.76 17.05
C GLY A 147 -7.89 6.93 17.02
N SER A 148 -9.14 6.67 17.44
CA SER A 148 -10.17 7.69 17.67
C SER A 148 -9.75 8.80 18.65
N ALA A 149 -8.64 8.64 19.36
CA ALA A 149 -8.06 9.66 20.22
C ALA A 149 -7.24 10.72 19.45
N TRP A 150 -6.62 10.38 18.33
CA TRP A 150 -5.93 11.33 17.44
C TRP A 150 -6.94 12.25 16.75
N SER A 151 -7.98 11.67 16.14
CA SER A 151 -9.05 12.44 15.47
C SER A 151 -9.87 13.30 16.44
N ARG A 152 -10.09 12.83 17.68
CA ARG A 152 -10.75 13.64 18.72
C ARG A 152 -9.89 14.82 19.20
N ARG A 153 -8.56 14.68 19.21
CA ARG A 153 -7.62 15.75 19.58
C ARG A 153 -7.41 16.78 18.48
N CYS A 154 -7.35 16.32 17.22
CA CYS A 154 -7.05 17.20 16.09
C CYS A 154 -8.26 17.97 15.52
N GLY A 155 -9.51 17.67 15.91
CA GLY A 155 -10.64 18.28 15.20
C GLY A 155 -12.06 18.04 15.69
N ARG A 156 -12.32 17.93 17.01
CA ARG A 156 -13.69 18.06 17.54
C ARG A 156 -13.99 19.48 18.06
N SER A 157 -13.57 20.50 17.31
CA SER A 157 -14.04 21.87 17.53
C SER A 157 -15.25 22.16 16.65
N GLY A 158 -16.42 22.31 17.28
CA GLY A 158 -17.51 23.13 16.73
C GLY A 158 -18.64 22.42 15.99
N ARG A 159 -19.60 21.86 16.73
CA ARG A 159 -21.02 22.10 16.42
C ARG A 159 -21.58 22.96 17.54
N ALA A 160 -21.35 24.27 17.47
CA ALA A 160 -22.20 25.20 18.20
C ALA A 160 -23.57 25.12 17.52
N THR A 161 -24.50 24.36 18.12
CA THR A 161 -25.91 24.48 17.79
C THR A 161 -26.36 25.85 18.27
N SER A 162 -26.27 26.84 17.40
CA SER A 162 -27.00 28.08 17.51
C SER A 162 -28.47 27.76 17.25
N THR A 163 -29.20 27.41 18.30
CA THR A 163 -30.66 27.46 18.29
C THR A 163 -31.05 28.93 18.41
N THR A 164 -31.59 29.47 17.32
CA THR A 164 -32.38 30.71 17.36
C THR A 164 -33.84 30.35 17.56
#